data_AF-A0A182NCG0-F1
#
_entry.id   AF-A0A182NCG0-F1
#
_cell.length_a   1.000
_cell.length_b   1.000
_cell.length_c   1.000
_cell.angle_alpha   90.00
_cell.angle_beta   90.00
_cell.angle_gamma   90.00
#
_symmetry.space_group_name_H-M   'P 1'
#
loop_
_entity.id
_entity.type
_entity.pdbx_description
1 polymer ?
#
loop_
_entity_poly.entity_id
_entity_poly.type
_entity_poly.pdbx_seq_one_letter_code
_entity_poly.pdbx_strand_id
1 'polypeptide(L)'
;MTNKALSKGKAKELNGLVEELLQHGFRDTNTNDELLAQHRDMCSVLDRIRRVEPKIRTTNGRPRMENVDHFTRWASEHGCTLENVRIAEHTEYGGLGLESTGPVPAGQSIITVPRSLFFYVTNEPRYRKLLELMPGAMMREQGNIMLALALIMERFRPRSAWKPYLDLLPDRYTTPLYYTADDMVELADTEAFPAALKLCKHIARQYGFIRKYVQDKVDDLRDCFTYDVFR
;
A
#
# COMPACT_ATOMS: atom_id res chain seq x y z
N MET A 1 -9.47 -3.68 17.55
CA MET A 1 -9.03 -2.56 18.40
C MET A 1 -9.70 -1.31 17.86
N THR A 2 -10.57 -0.68 18.64
CA THR A 2 -11.27 0.54 18.26
C THR A 2 -10.27 1.68 18.16
N ASN A 3 -10.08 2.21 16.95
CA ASN A 3 -9.18 3.33 16.71
C ASN A 3 -9.77 4.56 17.42
N LYS A 4 -9.04 5.14 18.38
CA LYS A 4 -9.57 6.28 19.16
C LYS A 4 -9.63 7.49 18.23
N ALA A 5 -10.81 8.07 18.06
CA ALA A 5 -11.01 9.25 17.23
C ALA A 5 -10.04 10.38 17.63
N LEU A 6 -9.47 11.05 16.63
CA LEU A 6 -8.56 12.18 16.86
C LEU A 6 -9.28 13.30 17.63
N SER A 7 -8.59 13.92 18.59
CA SER A 7 -9.10 15.13 19.25
C SER A 7 -9.36 16.22 18.21
N LYS A 8 -10.34 17.11 18.46
CA LYS A 8 -10.66 18.23 17.56
C LYS A 8 -9.44 19.07 17.15
N GLY A 9 -8.52 19.32 18.09
CA GLY A 9 -7.26 20.04 17.82
C GLY A 9 -6.37 19.31 16.82
N LYS A 10 -6.05 18.03 17.08
CA LYS A 10 -5.27 17.18 16.16
C LYS A 10 -5.94 17.01 14.79
N ALA A 11 -7.27 16.91 14.74
CA ALA A 11 -7.98 16.82 13.46
C ALA A 11 -7.83 18.12 12.64
N LYS A 12 -7.94 19.29 13.28
CA LYS A 12 -7.70 20.58 12.62
C LYS A 12 -6.26 20.72 12.14
N GLU A 13 -5.30 20.35 12.98
CA GLU A 13 -3.87 20.34 12.62
C GLU A 13 -3.62 19.45 11.40
N LEU A 14 -4.12 18.21 11.43
CA LEU A 14 -3.97 17.25 10.34
C LEU A 14 -4.59 17.76 9.03
N ASN A 15 -5.77 18.38 9.09
CA ASN A 15 -6.39 18.98 7.90
C ASN A 15 -5.50 20.09 7.32
N GLY A 16 -4.91 20.95 8.15
CA GLY A 16 -3.97 21.97 7.70
C GLY A 16 -2.72 21.38 7.04
N LEU A 17 -2.16 20.31 7.62
CA LEU A 17 -1.01 19.59 7.05
C LEU A 17 -1.34 18.94 5.70
N VAL A 18 -2.55 18.38 5.55
CA VAL A 18 -3.00 17.80 4.28
C VAL A 18 -3.17 18.88 3.22
N GLU A 19 -3.61 20.07 3.59
CA GLU A 19 -3.68 21.23 2.68
C GLU A 19 -2.30 21.70 2.24
N GLU A 20 -1.36 21.83 3.19
CA GLU A 20 0.06 22.14 2.93
C GLU A 20 0.68 21.09 1.98
N LEU A 21 0.45 19.79 2.23
CA LEU A 21 0.93 18.71 1.38
C LEU A 21 0.42 18.83 -0.06
N LEU A 22 -0.88 19.13 -0.24
CA LEU A 22 -1.47 19.31 -1.56
C LEU A 22 -0.88 20.54 -2.25
N GLN A 23 -0.69 21.66 -1.55
CA GLN A 23 -0.04 22.86 -2.11
C GLN A 23 1.35 22.54 -2.65
N HIS A 24 2.18 21.82 -1.88
CA HIS A 24 3.48 21.36 -2.38
C HIS A 24 3.31 20.39 -3.55
N GLY A 25 2.44 19.38 -3.45
CA GLY A 25 2.27 18.35 -4.46
C GLY A 25 1.75 18.84 -5.82
N PHE A 26 1.00 19.94 -5.87
CA PHE A 26 0.50 20.54 -7.11
C PHE A 26 1.41 21.63 -7.69
N ARG A 27 2.50 22.00 -7.01
CA ARG A 27 3.49 22.93 -7.55
C ARG A 27 4.17 22.34 -8.79
N ASP A 28 4.27 23.15 -9.84
CA ASP A 28 5.02 22.80 -11.05
C ASP A 28 6.53 22.87 -10.80
N THR A 29 7.26 22.01 -11.49
CA THR A 29 8.71 21.86 -11.36
C THR A 29 9.27 21.57 -12.75
N ASN A 30 10.29 22.32 -13.15
CA ASN A 30 10.90 22.26 -14.47
C ASN A 30 12.28 21.60 -14.46
N THR A 31 12.91 21.49 -13.29
CA THR A 31 14.24 20.88 -13.13
C THR A 31 14.23 19.74 -12.11
N ASN A 32 15.26 18.89 -12.16
CA ASN A 32 15.44 17.83 -11.17
C ASN A 32 15.72 18.40 -9.76
N ASP A 33 16.42 19.53 -9.67
CA ASP A 33 16.67 20.21 -8.39
C ASP A 33 15.38 20.74 -7.77
N GLU A 34 14.50 21.32 -8.58
CA GLU A 34 13.16 21.76 -8.13
C GLU A 34 12.30 20.57 -7.69
N LEU A 35 12.37 19.43 -8.40
CA LEU A 35 11.71 18.19 -8.01
C LEU A 35 12.24 17.63 -6.68
N LEU A 36 13.55 17.67 -6.47
CA LEU A 36 14.17 17.22 -5.23
C LEU A 36 13.81 18.15 -4.05
N ALA A 37 13.84 19.46 -4.25
CA ALA A 37 13.41 20.44 -3.24
C ALA A 37 11.94 20.22 -2.87
N GLN A 38 11.07 20.06 -3.88
CA GLN A 38 9.66 19.73 -3.67
C GLN A 38 9.48 18.42 -2.91
N HIS A 39 10.27 17.39 -3.22
CA HIS A 39 10.24 16.11 -2.50
C HIS A 39 10.60 16.29 -1.02
N ARG A 40 11.66 17.05 -0.71
CA ARG A 40 12.07 17.36 0.67
C ARG A 40 10.96 18.08 1.44
N ASP A 41 10.33 19.08 0.82
CA ASP A 41 9.20 19.79 1.42
C ASP A 41 8.05 18.82 1.73
N MET A 42 7.65 17.98 0.77
CA MET A 42 6.59 17.00 0.97
C MET A 42 6.94 15.97 2.05
N CYS A 43 8.18 15.46 2.10
CA CYS A 43 8.62 14.53 3.14
C CYS A 43 8.52 15.15 4.54
N SER A 44 8.92 16.42 4.70
CA SER A 44 8.79 17.15 5.95
C SER A 44 7.32 17.25 6.42
N VAL A 45 6.40 17.56 5.50
CA VAL A 45 4.96 17.60 5.79
C VAL A 45 4.42 16.20 6.11
N LEU A 46 4.79 15.18 5.34
CA LEU A 46 4.38 13.80 5.56
C LEU A 46 4.84 13.27 6.91
N ASP A 47 6.05 13.58 7.36
CA ASP A 47 6.52 13.19 8.69
C ASP A 47 5.73 13.86 9.81
N ARG A 48 5.32 15.13 9.65
CA ARG A 48 4.40 15.81 10.57
C ARG A 48 3.03 15.14 10.56
N ILE A 49 2.47 14.82 9.39
CA ILE A 49 1.22 14.06 9.24
C ILE A 49 1.29 12.75 10.01
N ARG A 50 2.34 11.96 9.78
CA ARG A 50 2.54 10.65 10.43
C ARG A 50 2.64 10.73 11.95
N ARG A 51 3.06 11.86 12.53
CA ARG A 51 3.10 12.08 13.99
C ARG A 51 1.70 12.37 14.58
N VAL A 52 0.82 13.00 13.80
CA VAL A 52 -0.54 13.35 14.23
C VAL A 52 -1.50 12.19 14.02
N GLU A 53 -1.33 11.44 12.92
CA GLU A 53 -2.16 10.30 12.57
C GLU A 53 -2.13 9.16 13.60
N PRO A 54 -3.24 8.42 13.77
CA PRO A 54 -3.25 7.24 14.60
C PRO A 54 -2.30 6.18 14.02
N LYS A 55 -1.59 5.47 14.88
CA LYS A 55 -0.75 4.34 14.47
C LYS A 55 -1.60 3.09 14.31
N ILE A 56 -1.84 2.72 13.07
CA ILE A 56 -2.68 1.58 12.70
C ILE A 56 -1.77 0.41 12.35
N ARG A 57 -1.95 -0.73 13.03
CA ARG A 57 -1.20 -1.95 12.68
C ARG A 57 -1.79 -2.55 11.41
N THR A 58 -0.99 -2.60 10.36
CA THR A 58 -1.31 -3.25 9.07
C THR A 58 -0.95 -4.72 9.04
N THR A 59 -0.49 -5.30 10.15
CA THR A 59 -0.18 -6.73 10.29
C THR A 59 -1.02 -7.39 11.38
N ASN A 60 -1.13 -8.72 11.33
CA ASN A 60 -1.65 -9.47 12.47
C ASN A 60 -0.62 -9.61 13.61
N GLY A 61 0.57 -8.98 13.47
CA GLY A 61 1.69 -8.89 14.42
C GLY A 61 2.28 -10.21 14.84
N ARG A 62 2.07 -11.25 14.04
CA ARG A 62 2.88 -12.46 14.07
C ARG A 62 3.96 -12.34 12.99
N PRO A 63 5.13 -12.95 13.20
CA PRO A 63 6.08 -13.18 12.11
C PRO A 63 5.38 -13.79 10.89
N ARG A 64 5.76 -13.35 9.68
CA ARG A 64 5.10 -13.79 8.45
C ARG A 64 5.16 -15.31 8.27
N MET A 65 6.27 -15.93 8.67
CA MET A 65 6.45 -17.38 8.59
C MET A 65 5.42 -18.15 9.43
N GLU A 66 4.94 -17.60 10.55
CA GLU A 66 3.88 -18.22 11.37
C GLU A 66 2.50 -18.21 10.67
N ASN A 67 2.33 -17.41 9.62
CA ASN A 67 1.09 -17.34 8.85
C ASN A 67 1.09 -18.29 7.63
N VAL A 68 2.24 -18.86 7.26
CA VAL A 68 2.41 -19.69 6.05
C VAL A 68 1.50 -20.90 6.06
N ASP A 69 1.47 -21.68 7.14
CA ASP A 69 0.65 -22.91 7.20
C ASP A 69 -0.85 -22.62 7.07
N HIS A 70 -1.30 -21.48 7.59
CA HIS A 70 -2.69 -21.06 7.47
C HIS A 70 -3.00 -20.58 6.05
N PHE A 71 -2.11 -19.80 5.45
CA PHE A 71 -2.23 -19.37 4.06
C PHE A 71 -2.25 -20.55 3.08
N THR A 72 -1.30 -21.49 3.20
CA THR A 72 -1.19 -22.64 2.30
C THR A 72 -2.43 -23.53 2.39
N ARG A 73 -2.94 -23.81 3.60
CA ARG A 73 -4.19 -24.56 3.77
C ARG A 73 -5.38 -23.85 3.15
N TRP A 74 -5.55 -22.56 3.44
CA TRP A 74 -6.62 -21.75 2.84
C TRP A 74 -6.55 -21.77 1.31
N ALA A 75 -5.36 -21.59 0.73
CA ALA A 75 -5.19 -21.61 -0.72
C ALA A 75 -5.54 -22.99 -1.30
N SER A 76 -5.08 -24.08 -0.68
CA SER A 76 -5.38 -25.44 -1.13
C SER A 76 -6.86 -25.82 -1.03
N GLU A 77 -7.54 -25.41 0.04
CA GLU A 77 -8.99 -25.57 0.19
C GLU A 77 -9.78 -24.86 -0.92
N HIS A 78 -9.19 -23.82 -1.53
CA HIS A 78 -9.77 -23.07 -2.65
C HIS A 78 -9.22 -23.49 -4.02
N GLY A 79 -8.56 -24.66 -4.10
CA GLY A 79 -8.10 -25.29 -5.34
C GLY A 79 -6.70 -24.90 -5.80
N CYS A 80 -5.91 -24.22 -4.96
CA CYS A 80 -4.49 -23.98 -5.24
C CYS A 80 -3.69 -25.28 -5.07
N THR A 81 -2.88 -25.64 -6.05
CA THR A 81 -1.96 -26.78 -5.96
C THR A 81 -0.52 -26.30 -5.88
N LEU A 82 0.27 -26.94 -5.01
CA LEU A 82 1.71 -26.77 -4.91
C LEU A 82 2.36 -28.15 -5.00
N GLU A 83 3.31 -28.31 -5.92
CA GLU A 83 4.04 -29.56 -6.15
C GLU A 83 5.55 -29.29 -6.07
N ASN A 84 6.26 -30.11 -5.29
CA ASN A 84 7.73 -30.02 -5.14
C ASN A 84 8.25 -28.65 -4.69
N VAL A 85 7.40 -27.82 -4.09
CA VAL A 85 7.77 -26.52 -3.51
C VAL A 85 7.09 -26.28 -2.17
N ARG A 86 7.70 -25.44 -1.35
CA ARG A 86 7.13 -24.89 -0.12
C ARG A 86 7.45 -23.40 -0.02
N ILE A 87 6.69 -22.68 0.81
CA ILE A 87 7.06 -21.32 1.20
C ILE A 87 8.08 -21.42 2.32
N ALA A 88 9.20 -20.71 2.18
CA ALA A 88 10.27 -20.66 3.18
C ALA A 88 10.82 -19.23 3.29
N GLU A 89 11.51 -18.94 4.39
CA GLU A 89 12.16 -17.66 4.61
C GLU A 89 13.64 -17.71 4.21
N HIS A 90 14.04 -16.81 3.32
CA HIS A 90 15.43 -16.63 2.89
C HIS A 90 15.80 -15.16 3.02
N THR A 91 16.39 -14.80 4.15
CA THR A 91 16.71 -13.40 4.49
C THR A 91 17.64 -12.73 3.49
N GLU A 92 18.55 -13.48 2.89
CA GLU A 92 19.49 -13.06 1.86
C GLU A 92 18.81 -12.63 0.54
N TYR A 93 17.58 -13.09 0.31
CA TYR A 93 16.76 -12.75 -0.85
C TYR A 93 15.57 -11.84 -0.52
N GLY A 94 15.57 -11.23 0.67
CA GLY A 94 14.53 -10.27 1.07
C GLY A 94 13.31 -10.87 1.76
N GLY A 95 13.39 -12.11 2.28
CA GLY A 95 12.39 -12.72 3.15
C GLY A 95 11.71 -13.96 2.57
N LEU A 96 10.38 -14.02 2.66
CA LEU A 96 9.63 -15.19 2.20
C LEU A 96 9.73 -15.39 0.68
N GLY A 97 10.00 -16.63 0.27
CA GLY A 97 10.08 -17.08 -1.11
C GLY A 97 9.58 -18.52 -1.27
N LEU A 98 9.82 -19.09 -2.45
CA LEU A 98 9.53 -20.49 -2.75
C LEU A 98 10.83 -21.30 -2.77
N GLU A 99 10.86 -22.38 -2.01
CA GLU A 99 11.96 -23.34 -1.96
C GLU A 99 11.51 -24.67 -2.54
N SER A 100 12.35 -25.29 -3.38
CA SER A 100 12.06 -26.63 -3.89
C SER A 100 12.21 -27.68 -2.80
N THR A 101 11.26 -28.62 -2.75
CA THR A 101 11.31 -29.80 -1.85
C THR A 101 11.74 -31.07 -2.59
N GLY A 102 12.02 -30.96 -3.89
CA GLY A 102 12.49 -32.04 -4.76
C GLY A 102 12.88 -31.52 -6.15
N PRO A 103 13.21 -32.43 -7.09
CA PRO A 103 13.51 -32.06 -8.47
C PRO A 103 12.33 -31.35 -9.16
N VAL A 104 12.63 -30.29 -9.91
CA VAL A 104 11.66 -29.56 -10.74
C VAL A 104 12.18 -29.55 -12.20
N PRO A 105 11.73 -30.49 -13.04
CA PRO A 105 12.08 -30.52 -14.46
C PRO A 105 11.54 -29.30 -15.20
N ALA A 106 12.24 -28.90 -16.26
CA ALA A 106 11.78 -27.82 -17.14
C ALA A 106 10.40 -28.14 -17.74
N GLY A 107 9.47 -27.19 -17.65
CA GLY A 107 8.10 -27.33 -18.17
C GLY A 107 7.10 -27.98 -17.22
N GLN A 108 7.51 -28.46 -16.03
CA GLN A 108 6.55 -28.92 -15.03
C GLN A 108 5.78 -27.73 -14.43
N SER A 109 4.45 -27.86 -14.34
CA SER A 109 3.62 -26.95 -13.55
C SER A 109 3.76 -27.31 -12.08
N ILE A 110 4.41 -26.44 -11.29
CA ILE A 110 4.63 -26.63 -9.85
C ILE A 110 3.62 -25.88 -8.97
N ILE A 111 2.92 -24.89 -9.55
CA ILE A 111 1.90 -24.10 -8.85
C ILE A 111 0.74 -23.85 -9.82
N THR A 112 -0.47 -24.17 -9.40
CA THR A 112 -1.70 -23.75 -10.11
C THR A 112 -2.57 -22.94 -9.16
N VAL A 113 -2.89 -21.70 -9.55
CA VAL A 113 -3.74 -20.80 -8.75
C VAL A 113 -5.06 -20.57 -9.50
N PRO A 114 -6.21 -21.02 -8.96
CA PRO A 114 -7.51 -20.72 -9.53
C PRO A 114 -7.78 -19.21 -9.56
N ARG A 115 -8.50 -18.74 -10.60
CA ARG A 115 -8.88 -17.34 -10.74
C ARG A 115 -9.69 -16.80 -9.55
N SER A 116 -10.42 -17.66 -8.84
CA SER A 116 -11.14 -17.31 -7.61
C SER A 116 -10.23 -16.81 -6.49
N LEU A 117 -8.93 -17.15 -6.53
CA LEU A 117 -7.90 -16.68 -5.59
C LEU A 117 -7.15 -15.43 -6.09
N PHE A 118 -7.59 -14.82 -7.20
CA PHE A 118 -7.04 -13.53 -7.63
C PHE A 118 -7.79 -12.42 -6.90
N PHE A 119 -7.04 -11.53 -6.23
CA PHE A 119 -7.61 -10.34 -5.64
C PHE A 119 -7.77 -9.27 -6.72
N TYR A 120 -9.01 -8.83 -6.98
CA TYR A 120 -9.31 -7.75 -7.92
C TYR A 120 -10.50 -6.94 -7.44
N VAL A 121 -10.64 -5.73 -7.97
CA VAL A 121 -11.77 -4.85 -7.66
C VAL A 121 -13.03 -5.39 -8.35
N THR A 122 -14.00 -5.86 -7.56
CA THR A 122 -15.27 -6.39 -8.04
C THR A 122 -16.30 -5.28 -8.27
N ASN A 123 -17.41 -5.58 -8.94
CA ASN A 123 -18.51 -4.63 -9.16
C ASN A 123 -19.45 -4.50 -7.93
N GLU A 124 -18.90 -4.58 -6.72
CA GLU A 124 -19.66 -4.44 -5.48
C GLU A 124 -20.03 -2.96 -5.22
N PRO A 125 -21.19 -2.68 -4.59
CA PRO A 125 -21.63 -1.31 -4.31
C PRO A 125 -20.59 -0.44 -3.58
N ARG A 126 -19.80 -1.03 -2.67
CA ARG A 126 -18.74 -0.32 -1.92
C ARG A 126 -17.62 0.20 -2.82
N TYR A 127 -17.22 -0.57 -3.82
CA TYR A 127 -16.18 -0.16 -4.77
C TYR A 127 -16.73 0.83 -5.80
N ARG A 128 -18.00 0.68 -6.22
CA ARG A 128 -18.69 1.67 -7.07
C ARG A 128 -18.77 3.05 -6.41
N LYS A 129 -19.19 3.10 -5.14
CA LYS A 129 -19.22 4.35 -4.36
C LYS A 129 -17.85 5.00 -4.28
N LEU A 130 -16.80 4.20 -4.08
CA LEU A 130 -15.43 4.71 -4.07
C LEU A 130 -15.05 5.28 -5.44
N LEU A 131 -15.30 4.55 -6.54
CA LEU A 131 -15.03 5.00 -7.91
C LEU A 131 -15.73 6.33 -8.25
N GLU A 132 -17.00 6.50 -7.85
CA GLU A 132 -17.79 7.72 -8.09
C GLU A 132 -17.21 8.96 -7.39
N LEU A 133 -16.47 8.77 -6.30
CA LEU A 133 -15.83 9.86 -5.54
C LEU A 133 -14.44 10.23 -6.08
N MET A 134 -13.87 9.40 -6.98
CA MET A 134 -12.55 9.64 -7.53
C MET A 134 -12.61 10.58 -8.75
N PRO A 135 -11.73 11.59 -8.84
CA PRO A 135 -11.74 12.54 -9.95
C PRO A 135 -11.25 11.87 -11.22
N GLY A 136 -11.80 12.24 -12.37
CA GLY A 136 -11.43 11.67 -13.68
C GLY A 136 -9.92 11.68 -13.99
N ALA A 137 -9.16 12.64 -13.44
CA ALA A 137 -7.71 12.68 -13.58
C ALA A 137 -6.96 11.56 -12.83
N MET A 138 -7.48 11.13 -11.66
CA MET A 138 -6.99 9.92 -10.95
C MET A 138 -7.48 8.64 -11.63
N MET A 139 -8.53 8.77 -12.44
CA MET A 139 -9.10 7.69 -13.22
C MET A 139 -8.33 7.37 -14.52
N ARG A 140 -7.09 7.84 -14.68
CA ARG A 140 -6.17 7.30 -15.71
C ARG A 140 -5.35 6.10 -15.21
N GLU A 141 -5.19 5.98 -13.89
CA GLU A 141 -4.50 4.88 -13.21
C GLU A 141 -5.48 4.04 -12.36
N GLN A 142 -6.77 4.00 -12.76
CA GLN A 142 -7.90 3.45 -11.97
C GLN A 142 -7.58 2.11 -11.33
N GLY A 143 -6.97 1.19 -12.08
CA GLY A 143 -6.73 -0.16 -11.60
C GLY A 143 -5.90 -0.19 -10.33
N ASN A 144 -4.79 0.55 -10.29
CA ASN A 144 -3.79 0.43 -9.23
C ASN A 144 -4.26 1.08 -7.93
N ILE A 145 -4.77 2.32 -8.01
CA ILE A 145 -5.28 3.04 -6.85
C ILE A 145 -6.50 2.35 -6.25
N MET A 146 -7.40 1.84 -7.09
CA MET A 146 -8.59 1.13 -6.62
C MET A 146 -8.23 -0.21 -5.99
N LEU A 147 -7.24 -0.91 -6.55
CA LEU A 147 -6.73 -2.14 -5.95
C LEU A 147 -6.09 -1.89 -4.58
N ALA A 148 -5.28 -0.83 -4.45
CA ALA A 148 -4.68 -0.45 -3.17
C ALA A 148 -5.76 -0.12 -2.12
N LEU A 149 -6.77 0.66 -2.49
CA LEU A 149 -7.88 0.99 -1.58
C LEU A 149 -8.72 -0.23 -1.24
N ALA A 150 -8.96 -1.13 -2.19
CA ALA A 150 -9.65 -2.39 -1.93
C ALA A 150 -8.87 -3.29 -0.96
N LEU A 151 -7.54 -3.36 -1.08
CA LEU A 151 -6.68 -4.06 -0.13
C LEU A 151 -6.79 -3.48 1.28
N ILE A 152 -6.79 -2.15 1.42
CA ILE A 152 -6.98 -1.47 2.71
C ILE A 152 -8.36 -1.81 3.29
N MET A 153 -9.43 -1.68 2.51
CA MET A 153 -10.79 -1.99 2.96
C MET A 153 -10.92 -3.45 3.41
N GLU A 154 -10.35 -4.41 2.67
CA GLU A 154 -10.35 -5.82 3.05
C GLU A 154 -9.45 -6.13 4.26
N ARG A 155 -8.32 -5.42 4.41
CA ARG A 155 -7.40 -5.57 5.56
C ARG A 155 -8.09 -5.34 6.89
N PHE A 156 -8.95 -4.32 6.94
CA PHE A 156 -9.63 -3.90 8.18
C PHE A 156 -11.05 -4.45 8.31
N ARG A 157 -11.51 -5.25 7.34
CA ARG A 157 -12.80 -5.93 7.40
C ARG A 157 -12.76 -7.08 8.42
N PRO A 158 -13.67 -7.12 9.42
CA PRO A 158 -13.62 -8.13 10.49
C PRO A 158 -13.67 -9.59 10.04
N ARG A 159 -14.35 -9.87 8.92
CA ARG A 159 -14.53 -11.20 8.35
C ARG A 159 -14.13 -11.21 6.86
N SER A 160 -12.92 -10.77 6.56
CA SER A 160 -12.37 -10.88 5.21
C SER A 160 -12.00 -12.33 4.89
N ALA A 161 -12.48 -12.85 3.76
CA ALA A 161 -12.04 -14.13 3.22
C ALA A 161 -10.56 -14.08 2.78
N TRP A 162 -10.04 -12.89 2.49
CA TRP A 162 -8.66 -12.67 2.07
C TRP A 162 -7.67 -12.54 3.22
N LYS A 163 -8.14 -12.65 4.47
CA LYS A 163 -7.29 -12.52 5.65
C LYS A 163 -6.03 -13.41 5.61
N PRO A 164 -6.08 -14.69 5.19
CA PRO A 164 -4.88 -15.53 5.10
C PRO A 164 -3.84 -14.98 4.13
N TYR A 165 -4.29 -14.47 2.97
CA TYR A 165 -3.42 -13.81 1.99
C TYR A 165 -2.84 -12.50 2.53
N LEU A 166 -3.68 -11.63 3.09
CA LEU A 166 -3.25 -10.32 3.60
C LEU A 166 -2.28 -10.48 4.78
N ASP A 167 -2.49 -11.44 5.67
CA ASP A 167 -1.60 -11.70 6.81
C ASP A 167 -0.20 -12.20 6.38
N LEU A 168 -0.04 -12.64 5.13
CA LEU A 168 1.25 -13.04 4.58
C LEU A 168 1.97 -11.90 3.84
N LEU A 169 1.31 -10.77 3.55
CA LEU A 169 1.94 -9.64 2.88
C LEU A 169 3.06 -9.03 3.73
N PRO A 170 4.13 -8.49 3.10
CA PRO A 170 5.14 -7.70 3.79
C PRO A 170 4.52 -6.50 4.50
N ASP A 171 5.10 -6.13 5.65
CA ASP A 171 4.74 -4.94 6.42
C ASP A 171 5.55 -3.70 6.01
N ARG A 172 6.61 -3.92 5.22
CA ARG A 172 7.47 -2.91 4.64
C ARG A 172 7.98 -3.38 3.28
N TYR A 173 8.21 -2.42 2.39
CA TYR A 173 8.78 -2.63 1.06
C TYR A 173 10.06 -1.81 0.89
N THR A 174 10.77 -2.05 -0.21
CA THR A 174 11.99 -1.34 -0.62
C THR A 174 11.75 -0.38 -1.78
N THR A 175 10.50 0.04 -1.99
CA THR A 175 10.15 1.02 -3.03
C THR A 175 10.67 2.42 -2.64
N PRO A 176 10.80 3.36 -3.59
CA PRO A 176 11.26 4.71 -3.29
C PRO A 176 10.40 5.47 -2.24
N LEU A 177 9.17 5.02 -1.97
CA LEU A 177 8.32 5.58 -0.89
C LEU A 177 8.88 5.33 0.52
N TYR A 178 9.81 4.38 0.66
CA TYR A 178 10.45 4.00 1.92
C TYR A 178 11.88 4.55 2.04
N TYR A 179 12.34 5.30 1.05
CA TYR A 179 13.65 5.94 1.03
C TYR A 179 13.61 7.23 1.87
N THR A 180 14.74 7.54 2.49
CA THR A 180 14.99 8.85 3.07
C THR A 180 15.28 9.88 1.97
N ALA A 181 15.29 11.16 2.33
CA ALA A 181 15.69 12.21 1.38
C ALA A 181 17.15 12.05 0.93
N ASP A 182 18.01 11.43 1.75
CA ASP A 182 19.41 11.18 1.42
C ASP A 182 19.53 9.97 0.49
N ASP A 183 18.78 8.89 0.73
CA ASP A 183 18.71 7.73 -0.20
C ASP A 183 18.26 8.16 -1.61
N MET A 184 17.39 9.18 -1.70
CA MET A 184 16.97 9.74 -2.99
C MET A 184 18.09 10.46 -3.73
N VAL A 185 19.03 11.10 -3.01
CA VAL A 185 20.17 11.79 -3.63
C VAL A 185 21.15 10.79 -4.25
N GLU A 186 21.25 9.57 -3.73
CA GLU A 186 22.08 8.50 -4.31
C GLU A 186 21.60 8.07 -5.71
N LEU A 187 20.36 8.39 -6.07
CA LEU A 187 19.85 8.17 -7.42
C LEU A 187 20.25 9.29 -8.39
N ALA A 188 20.83 10.39 -7.92
CA ALA A 188 21.20 11.53 -8.76
C ALA A 188 22.00 11.09 -10.00
N ASP A 189 21.80 11.81 -11.10
CA ASP A 189 22.38 11.51 -12.42
C ASP A 189 21.97 10.17 -13.05
N THR A 190 21.04 9.42 -12.45
CA THR A 190 20.41 8.24 -13.06
C THR A 190 19.04 8.56 -13.66
N GLU A 191 18.58 7.76 -14.62
CA GLU A 191 17.22 7.88 -15.17
C GLU A 191 16.13 7.56 -14.14
N ALA A 192 16.47 6.80 -13.09
CA ALA A 192 15.54 6.43 -12.02
C ALA A 192 15.18 7.61 -11.11
N PHE A 193 16.05 8.62 -11.00
CA PHE A 193 15.86 9.75 -10.09
C PHE A 193 14.56 10.54 -10.33
N PRO A 194 14.33 11.13 -11.52
CA PRO A 194 13.09 11.85 -11.77
C PRO A 194 11.86 10.94 -11.67
N ALA A 195 11.98 9.64 -11.99
CA ALA A 195 10.89 8.69 -11.87
C ALA A 195 10.51 8.43 -10.40
N ALA A 196 11.50 8.22 -9.53
CA ALA A 196 11.31 8.00 -8.09
C ALA A 196 10.68 9.22 -7.40
N LEU A 197 11.16 10.43 -7.71
CA LEU A 197 10.60 11.68 -7.18
C LEU A 197 9.15 11.90 -7.64
N LYS A 198 8.86 11.66 -8.93
CA LYS A 198 7.50 11.75 -9.49
C LYS A 198 6.55 10.73 -8.88
N LEU A 199 7.01 9.50 -8.64
CA LEU A 199 6.23 8.48 -7.93
C LEU A 199 5.86 8.97 -6.52
N CYS A 200 6.83 9.45 -5.74
CA CYS A 200 6.57 9.95 -4.39
C CYS A 200 5.58 11.12 -4.38
N LYS A 201 5.76 12.08 -5.30
CA LYS A 201 4.83 13.20 -5.53
C LYS A 201 3.43 12.70 -5.85
N HIS A 202 3.32 11.71 -6.74
CA HIS A 202 2.05 11.14 -7.17
C HIS A 202 1.29 10.51 -6.00
N ILE A 203 1.94 9.64 -5.24
CA ILE A 203 1.34 8.97 -4.08
C ILE A 203 0.97 9.97 -2.98
N ALA A 204 1.82 10.98 -2.72
CA ALA A 204 1.50 12.04 -1.76
C ALA A 204 0.23 12.82 -2.13
N ARG A 205 0.06 13.17 -3.42
CA ARG A 205 -1.16 13.84 -3.92
C ARG A 205 -2.39 12.94 -3.84
N GLN A 206 -2.24 11.65 -4.18
CA GLN A 206 -3.31 10.67 -4.05
C GLN A 206 -3.78 10.56 -2.60
N TYR A 207 -2.84 10.36 -1.67
CA TYR A 207 -3.13 10.32 -0.24
C TYR A 207 -3.86 11.59 0.22
N GLY A 208 -3.31 12.78 -0.06
CA GLY A 208 -3.90 14.04 0.38
C GLY A 208 -5.31 14.27 -0.18
N PHE A 209 -5.55 13.90 -1.44
CA PHE A 209 -6.86 13.99 -2.06
C PHE A 209 -7.87 13.02 -1.42
N ILE A 210 -7.51 11.74 -1.30
CA ILE A 210 -8.38 10.72 -0.71
C ILE A 210 -8.72 11.11 0.73
N ARG A 211 -7.71 11.53 1.50
CA ARG A 211 -7.87 12.02 2.87
C ARG A 211 -8.88 13.17 2.94
N LYS A 212 -8.71 14.18 2.09
CA LYS A 212 -9.51 15.41 2.14
C LYS A 212 -10.93 15.25 1.62
N TYR A 213 -11.13 14.44 0.57
CA TYR A 213 -12.40 14.46 -0.19
C TYR A 213 -13.17 13.15 -0.20
N VAL A 214 -12.52 12.02 0.15
CA VAL A 214 -13.06 10.67 -0.04
C VAL A 214 -13.25 9.93 1.29
N GLN A 215 -12.25 9.94 2.19
CA GLN A 215 -12.22 9.13 3.41
C GLN A 215 -13.51 9.22 4.23
N ASP A 216 -13.97 10.42 4.57
CA ASP A 216 -15.14 10.60 5.44
C ASP A 216 -16.45 10.09 4.80
N LYS A 217 -16.50 10.03 3.47
CA LYS A 217 -17.65 9.58 2.68
C LYS A 217 -17.69 8.07 2.50
N VAL A 218 -16.61 7.34 2.80
CA VAL A 218 -16.49 5.89 2.63
C VAL A 218 -16.28 5.24 4.00
N ASP A 219 -17.32 4.58 4.52
CA ASP A 219 -17.31 4.03 5.89
C ASP A 219 -16.13 3.06 6.11
N ASP A 220 -15.81 2.22 5.10
CA ASP A 220 -14.71 1.26 5.16
C ASP A 220 -13.31 1.90 5.26
N LEU A 221 -13.18 3.20 4.93
CA LEU A 221 -11.91 3.95 5.01
C LEU A 221 -11.84 4.91 6.19
N ARG A 222 -12.99 5.31 6.77
CA ARG A 222 -13.12 6.37 7.77
C ARG A 222 -12.10 6.24 8.91
N ASP A 223 -11.96 5.04 9.45
CA ASP A 223 -11.13 4.79 10.64
C ASP A 223 -9.82 4.05 10.34
N CYS A 224 -9.52 3.77 9.07
CA CYS A 224 -8.39 2.92 8.69
C CYS A 224 -7.44 3.52 7.64
N PHE A 225 -7.72 4.72 7.14
CA PHE A 225 -6.88 5.40 6.15
C PHE A 225 -5.87 6.36 6.82
N THR A 226 -4.59 6.02 6.70
CA THR A 226 -3.45 6.87 7.11
C THR A 226 -2.36 6.83 6.05
N TYR A 227 -1.40 7.75 6.07
CA TYR A 227 -0.31 7.73 5.09
C TYR A 227 0.54 6.45 5.21
N ASP A 228 0.81 5.99 6.43
CA ASP A 228 1.55 4.74 6.67
C ASP A 228 0.81 3.50 6.15
N VAL A 229 -0.53 3.54 6.07
CA VAL A 229 -1.37 2.45 5.51
C VAL A 229 -1.43 2.51 3.97
N PHE A 230 -1.34 3.70 3.39
CA PHE A 230 -1.53 3.90 1.95
C PHE A 230 -0.24 3.72 1.11
N ARG A 231 0.93 3.95 1.70
CA ARG A 231 2.23 3.99 1.00
C ARG A 231 2.89 2.62 0.76
#